data_AF-A0A2G8RR84-F1
#
_entry.id   AF-A0A2G8RR84-F1
#
_cell.length_a   1.000
_cell.length_b   1.000
_cell.length_c   1.000
_cell.angle_alpha   90.00
_cell.angle_beta   90.00
_cell.angle_gamma   90.00
#
_symmetry.space_group_name_H-M   'P 1'
#
loop_
_entity.id
_entity.type
_entity.pdbx_description
1 polymer ?
#
loop_
_entity_poly.entity_id
_entity_poly.type
_entity_poly.pdbx_seq_one_letter_code
_entity_poly.pdbx_strand_id
1 'polypeptide(L)'
;MEDEESDVSTSTSGRFSYLPSTSVDPTHLALNLRIQAFIEAARTIPLEYYPPGSITPLPHPPLLCGSSRKRAATEDGDAEMAEIDNEDANVQLLIRAQNLYSEANQLRRPQDRATYLHELGQVGGILAYTVPERSPLSTYMTQIRREGVANQIDSAILYRAGRPTISRIELYTRHTASLWGMLHEKEFKVPPRNIWPLDASLPPTAARLQEAKASPPRDSNSLESAIPSPKKSAQEKDPEEIIPAFDLHLFVQPLERT
;
A
#
# COMPACT_ATOMS: atom_id res chain seq x y z
N MET A 1 -40.96 -11.70 -50.76
CA MET A 1 -41.85 -10.89 -49.92
C MET A 1 -41.59 -11.29 -48.50
N GLU A 2 -40.86 -10.56 -47.68
CA GLU A 2 -40.17 -9.25 -47.73
C GLU A 2 -39.62 -9.19 -46.29
N ASP A 3 -38.30 -9.33 -46.06
CA ASP A 3 -37.28 -8.28 -45.94
C ASP A 3 -37.30 -7.48 -44.61
N GLU A 4 -36.07 -7.14 -44.20
CA GLU A 4 -35.57 -6.30 -43.10
C GLU A 4 -35.30 -6.99 -41.75
N GLU A 5 -34.02 -7.23 -41.36
CA GLU A 5 -33.01 -6.24 -40.88
C GLU A 5 -33.56 -5.39 -39.72
N SER A 6 -32.90 -5.14 -38.59
CA SER A 6 -31.53 -5.23 -38.14
C SER A 6 -31.57 -4.93 -36.63
N ASP A 7 -30.74 -5.58 -35.82
CA ASP A 7 -29.94 -4.80 -34.88
C ASP A 7 -28.71 -5.59 -34.44
N VAL A 8 -27.61 -5.23 -35.07
CA VAL A 8 -26.26 -5.59 -34.65
C VAL A 8 -25.96 -4.75 -33.42
N SER A 9 -26.20 -5.30 -32.23
CA SER A 9 -25.62 -4.73 -31.01
C SER A 9 -24.12 -5.03 -31.01
N THR A 10 -23.41 -4.12 -31.69
CA THR A 10 -21.99 -3.82 -31.63
C THR A 10 -21.30 -4.36 -30.37
N SER A 11 -20.28 -5.18 -30.61
CA SER A 11 -19.26 -5.56 -29.65
C SER A 11 -18.68 -4.31 -28.99
N THR A 12 -19.10 -4.00 -27.76
CA THR A 12 -18.31 -3.12 -26.90
C THR A 12 -17.04 -3.86 -26.56
N SER A 13 -15.97 -3.52 -27.27
CA SER A 13 -14.59 -3.85 -26.98
C SER A 13 -14.39 -3.89 -25.47
N GLY A 14 -13.97 -5.06 -24.96
CA GLY A 14 -13.85 -5.37 -23.54
C GLY A 14 -12.89 -4.42 -22.83
N ARG A 15 -13.40 -3.25 -22.44
CA ARG A 15 -12.75 -2.39 -21.46
C ARG A 15 -12.87 -3.15 -20.16
N PHE A 16 -11.79 -3.81 -19.74
CA PHE A 16 -11.64 -4.33 -18.40
C PHE A 16 -11.78 -3.15 -17.44
N SER A 17 -13.02 -2.83 -17.07
CA SER A 17 -13.33 -1.85 -16.04
C SER A 17 -12.91 -2.49 -14.74
N TYR A 18 -11.65 -2.26 -14.38
CA TYR A 18 -11.15 -2.61 -13.07
C TYR A 18 -12.05 -1.93 -12.04
N LEU A 19 -12.85 -2.74 -11.35
CA LEU A 19 -13.55 -2.33 -10.15
C LEU A 19 -12.51 -2.39 -9.03
N PRO A 20 -12.21 -1.28 -8.34
CA PRO A 20 -11.39 -1.34 -7.14
C PRO A 20 -11.98 -2.40 -6.20
N SER A 21 -11.13 -3.13 -5.46
CA SER A 21 -11.57 -4.11 -4.45
C SER A 21 -12.43 -3.49 -3.33
N THR A 22 -12.66 -2.19 -3.40
CA THR A 22 -13.36 -1.35 -2.45
C THR A 22 -14.37 -0.47 -3.16
N SER A 23 -15.51 -0.25 -2.53
CA SER A 23 -16.62 0.53 -3.10
C SER A 23 -16.21 1.98 -3.37
N VAL A 24 -16.56 2.52 -4.54
CA VAL A 24 -16.50 3.96 -4.86
C VAL A 24 -17.81 4.70 -4.54
N ASP A 25 -18.80 3.99 -4.00
CA ASP A 25 -20.08 4.58 -3.59
C ASP A 25 -19.86 5.59 -2.44
N PRO A 26 -20.29 6.86 -2.59
CA PRO A 26 -20.11 7.87 -1.56
C PRO A 26 -20.73 7.49 -0.20
N THR A 27 -21.79 6.68 -0.19
CA THR A 27 -22.42 6.23 1.07
C THR A 27 -21.50 5.30 1.86
N HIS A 28 -20.87 4.34 1.19
CA HIS A 28 -19.88 3.43 1.79
C HIS A 28 -18.62 4.17 2.24
N LEU A 29 -18.14 5.12 1.43
CA LEU A 29 -16.97 5.94 1.78
C LEU A 29 -17.23 6.81 3.01
N ALA A 30 -18.40 7.46 3.08
CA ALA A 30 -18.79 8.28 4.23
C ALA A 30 -18.85 7.44 5.51
N LEU A 31 -19.43 6.23 5.44
CA LEU A 31 -19.52 5.33 6.58
C LEU A 31 -18.12 4.84 7.02
N ASN A 32 -17.25 4.46 6.08
CA ASN A 32 -15.87 4.05 6.38
C ASN A 32 -15.07 5.18 7.06
N LEU A 33 -15.21 6.41 6.59
CA LEU A 33 -14.56 7.58 7.20
C LEU A 33 -15.08 7.84 8.61
N ARG A 34 -16.39 7.74 8.84
CA ARG A 34 -16.98 7.93 10.17
C ARG A 34 -16.58 6.82 11.14
N ILE A 35 -16.52 5.57 10.67
CA ILE A 35 -15.98 4.44 11.46
C ILE A 35 -14.51 4.73 11.81
N GLN A 36 -13.70 5.17 10.85
CA GLN A 36 -12.30 5.51 11.13
C GLN A 36 -12.19 6.65 12.14
N ALA A 37 -12.99 7.71 12.00
CA ALA A 37 -13.01 8.83 12.94
C ALA A 37 -13.45 8.41 14.35
N PHE A 38 -14.37 7.45 14.48
CA PHE A 38 -14.74 6.86 15.76
C PHE A 38 -13.57 6.08 16.38
N ILE A 39 -12.89 5.23 15.60
CA ILE A 39 -11.72 4.47 16.07
C ILE A 39 -10.62 5.43 16.53
N GLU A 40 -10.38 6.51 15.79
CA GLU A 40 -9.40 7.53 16.18
C GLU A 40 -9.79 8.31 17.42
N ALA A 41 -11.08 8.57 17.62
CA ALA A 41 -11.56 9.21 18.84
C ALA A 41 -11.48 8.29 20.07
N ALA A 42 -11.56 6.96 19.87
CA ALA A 42 -11.41 5.97 20.92
C ALA A 42 -9.94 5.62 21.22
N ARG A 43 -8.98 6.13 20.44
CA ARG A 43 -7.57 5.81 20.59
C ARG A 43 -6.96 6.57 21.77
N THR A 44 -6.22 5.86 22.61
CA THR A 44 -5.48 6.42 23.76
C THR A 44 -3.99 6.59 23.45
N ILE A 45 -3.44 5.79 22.53
CA ILE A 45 -2.03 5.80 22.12
C ILE A 45 -1.94 6.23 20.64
N PRO A 46 -1.43 7.44 20.34
CA PRO A 46 -1.26 7.90 18.96
C PRO A 46 -0.35 6.97 18.15
N LEU A 47 -0.66 6.79 16.86
CA LEU A 47 0.24 6.08 15.94
C LEU A 47 1.46 6.94 15.61
N GLU A 48 2.60 6.26 15.47
CA GLU A 48 3.82 6.84 14.92
C GLU A 48 3.62 7.19 13.45
N TYR A 49 4.09 8.38 13.04
CA TYR A 49 4.02 8.84 11.67
C TYR A 49 5.39 8.79 11.01
N TYR A 50 5.47 8.07 9.89
CA TYR A 50 6.66 7.97 9.05
C TYR A 50 6.35 8.69 7.73
N PRO A 51 6.94 9.88 7.47
CA PRO A 51 6.73 10.54 6.20
C PRO A 51 7.28 9.68 5.04
N PRO A 52 6.70 9.82 3.82
CA PRO A 52 7.14 9.06 2.67
C PRO A 52 8.64 9.25 2.41
N GLY A 53 9.40 8.16 2.40
CA GLY A 53 10.84 8.16 2.15
C GLY A 53 11.73 8.38 3.39
N SER A 54 11.17 8.48 4.60
CA SER A 54 11.95 8.45 5.85
C SER A 54 11.77 7.12 6.60
N ILE A 55 12.84 6.70 7.27
CA ILE A 55 12.84 5.61 8.26
C ILE A 55 12.76 6.15 9.69
N THR A 56 12.88 7.46 9.85
CA THR A 56 12.80 8.14 11.14
C THR A 56 11.35 8.55 11.41
N PRO A 57 10.74 8.12 12.53
CA PRO A 57 9.43 8.59 12.92
C PRO A 57 9.53 10.08 13.26
N LEU A 58 8.63 10.89 12.71
CA LEU A 58 8.47 12.26 13.19
C LEU A 58 7.74 12.20 14.53
N PRO A 59 8.17 12.97 15.55
CA PRO A 59 7.35 13.23 16.72
C PRO A 59 6.16 14.06 16.25
N HIS A 60 5.09 13.36 15.89
CA HIS A 60 3.76 13.87 15.51
C HIS A 60 3.69 14.50 14.10
N PRO A 61 2.61 14.26 13.33
CA PRO A 61 2.37 14.98 12.08
C PRO A 61 2.10 16.47 12.39
N PRO A 62 2.62 17.42 11.59
CA PRO A 62 2.36 18.83 11.81
C PRO A 62 1.04 19.22 11.14
N LEU A 63 -0.13 18.75 11.59
CA LEU A 63 -1.40 19.23 11.03
C LEU A 63 -2.50 19.37 12.10
N LEU A 64 -2.87 20.63 12.37
CA LEU A 64 -4.23 21.12 12.53
C LEU A 64 -5.16 20.43 13.55
N CYS A 65 -4.66 19.93 14.68
CA CYS A 65 -5.48 19.77 15.87
C CYS A 65 -5.62 21.13 16.57
N GLY A 66 -6.63 21.91 16.16
CA GLY A 66 -7.23 22.87 17.08
C GLY A 66 -7.66 22.15 18.35
N SER A 67 -7.34 22.73 19.51
CA SER A 67 -7.70 22.31 20.87
C SER A 67 -6.79 21.36 21.66
N SER A 68 -5.50 21.21 21.33
CA SER A 68 -4.53 20.94 22.41
C SER A 68 -4.13 22.25 23.09
N ARG A 69 -5.02 22.78 23.94
CA ARG A 69 -4.60 23.67 25.02
C ARG A 69 -3.65 22.84 25.90
N LYS A 70 -2.35 22.98 25.71
CA LYS A 70 -1.40 22.77 26.80
C LYS A 70 -1.75 23.80 27.86
N ARG A 71 -2.66 23.46 28.78
CA ARG A 71 -2.76 24.18 30.04
C ARG A 71 -1.48 23.84 30.80
N ALA A 72 -0.73 24.88 31.14
CA ALA A 72 0.39 24.77 32.05
C ALA A 72 -0.12 24.10 33.32
N ALA A 73 0.56 23.04 33.73
CA ALA A 73 0.31 22.34 34.98
C ALA A 73 0.34 23.35 36.14
N THR A 74 -0.82 23.60 36.73
CA THR A 74 -0.92 24.07 38.11
C THR A 74 -1.33 22.86 38.92
N GLU A 75 -0.38 22.34 39.68
CA GLU A 75 -0.55 21.19 40.56
C GLU A 75 -1.64 21.50 41.61
N ASP A 76 -2.37 20.45 41.98
CA ASP A 76 -3.22 20.32 43.20
C ASP A 76 -4.76 20.47 43.11
N GLY A 77 -5.38 20.50 41.92
CA GLY A 77 -6.85 20.47 41.81
C GLY A 77 -7.46 19.75 40.58
N ASP A 78 -6.63 19.17 39.71
CA ASP A 78 -7.04 18.79 38.34
C ASP A 78 -7.53 17.34 38.16
N ALA A 79 -7.48 16.50 39.20
CA ALA A 79 -7.87 15.09 39.07
C ALA A 79 -9.38 14.90 38.82
N GLU A 80 -10.23 15.60 39.57
CA GLU A 80 -11.69 15.55 39.36
C GLU A 80 -12.09 16.18 38.02
N MET A 81 -11.43 17.26 37.58
CA MET A 81 -11.74 17.89 36.29
C MET A 81 -11.33 17.00 35.11
N ALA A 82 -10.21 16.27 35.23
CA ALA A 82 -9.76 15.32 34.22
C ALA A 82 -10.64 14.06 34.12
N GLU A 83 -11.25 13.62 35.23
CA GLU A 83 -12.24 12.54 35.20
C GLU A 83 -13.54 12.98 34.52
N ILE A 84 -14.03 14.20 34.79
CA ILE A 84 -15.21 14.76 34.10
C ILE A 84 -14.97 14.88 32.59
N ASP A 85 -13.79 15.37 32.18
CA ASP A 85 -13.42 15.47 30.76
C ASP A 85 -13.38 14.08 30.07
N ASN A 86 -12.95 13.03 30.80
CA ASN A 86 -12.95 11.65 30.29
C ASN A 86 -14.35 11.06 30.21
N GLU A 87 -15.22 11.32 31.19
CA GLU A 87 -16.63 10.90 31.15
C GLU A 87 -17.37 11.55 29.98
N ASP A 88 -17.19 12.85 29.78
CA ASP A 88 -17.76 13.57 28.64
C ASP A 88 -17.24 13.03 27.29
N ALA A 89 -15.95 12.69 27.21
CA ALA A 89 -15.37 12.05 26.02
C ALA A 89 -16.01 10.67 25.74
N ASN A 90 -16.23 9.88 26.79
CA ASN A 90 -16.89 8.57 26.69
C ASN A 90 -18.37 8.69 26.27
N VAL A 91 -19.10 9.67 26.81
CA VAL A 91 -20.48 9.96 26.38
C VAL A 91 -20.52 10.36 24.91
N GLN A 92 -19.59 11.21 24.46
CA GLN A 92 -19.49 11.58 23.05
C GLN A 92 -19.20 10.38 22.14
N LEU A 93 -18.34 9.45 22.58
CA LEU A 93 -18.06 8.21 21.85
C LEU A 93 -19.30 7.33 21.72
N LEU A 94 -20.08 7.18 22.79
CA LEU A 94 -21.35 6.44 22.76
C LEU A 94 -22.36 7.05 21.79
N ILE A 95 -22.51 8.38 21.78
CA ILE A 95 -23.37 9.08 20.84
C ILE A 95 -22.91 8.85 19.40
N ARG A 96 -21.60 8.93 19.13
CA ARG A 96 -21.03 8.65 17.80
C ARG A 96 -21.31 7.21 17.36
N ALA A 97 -21.17 6.25 18.26
CA ALA A 97 -21.48 4.85 17.99
C ALA A 97 -22.97 4.67 17.62
N GLN A 98 -23.89 5.25 18.39
CA GLN A 98 -25.33 5.20 18.10
C GLN A 98 -25.65 5.78 16.71
N ASN A 99 -25.05 6.92 16.37
CA ASN A 99 -25.21 7.54 15.06
C ASN A 99 -24.71 6.62 13.94
N LEU A 100 -23.55 5.99 14.09
CA LEU A 100 -23.01 5.01 13.13
C LEU A 100 -23.97 3.83 12.88
N TYR A 101 -24.56 3.27 13.94
CA TYR A 101 -25.57 2.22 13.81
C TYR A 101 -26.81 2.70 13.06
N SER A 102 -27.26 3.93 13.31
CA SER A 102 -28.40 4.51 12.60
C SER A 102 -28.12 4.68 11.09
N GLU A 103 -26.89 5.07 10.74
CA GLU A 103 -26.47 5.27 9.36
C GLU A 103 -26.28 3.94 8.61
N ALA A 104 -25.68 2.93 9.25
CA ALA A 104 -25.56 1.60 8.67
C ALA A 104 -26.94 0.98 8.39
N ASN A 105 -27.93 1.23 9.26
CA ASN A 105 -29.30 0.74 9.06
C ASN A 105 -30.03 1.43 7.89
N GLN A 106 -29.60 2.62 7.47
CA GLN A 106 -30.16 3.35 6.33
C GLN A 106 -29.61 2.87 4.97
N LEU A 107 -28.63 1.97 4.95
CA LEU A 107 -28.08 1.42 3.71
C LEU A 107 -29.16 0.66 2.91
N ARG A 108 -29.27 0.97 1.62
CA ARG A 108 -30.28 0.39 0.72
C ARG A 108 -30.06 -1.09 0.46
N ARG A 109 -28.80 -1.54 0.41
CA ARG A 109 -28.43 -2.92 0.11
C ARG A 109 -28.33 -3.73 1.40
N PRO A 110 -29.07 -4.84 1.53
CA PRO A 110 -29.09 -5.61 2.77
C PRO A 110 -27.78 -6.37 3.00
N GLN A 111 -27.07 -6.76 1.94
CA GLN A 111 -25.76 -7.42 2.04
C GLN A 111 -24.71 -6.48 2.63
N ASP A 112 -24.59 -5.28 2.07
CA ASP A 112 -23.66 -4.25 2.56
C ASP A 112 -23.98 -3.88 4.02
N ARG A 113 -25.27 -3.71 4.34
CA ARG A 113 -25.73 -3.48 5.71
C ARG A 113 -25.28 -4.56 6.68
N ALA A 114 -25.41 -5.84 6.32
CA ALA A 114 -25.00 -6.94 7.19
C ALA A 114 -23.49 -6.90 7.48
N THR A 115 -22.68 -6.63 6.46
CA THR A 115 -21.22 -6.46 6.59
C THR A 115 -20.88 -5.31 7.55
N TYR A 116 -21.51 -4.15 7.37
CA TYR A 116 -21.27 -2.98 8.20
C TYR A 116 -21.75 -3.15 9.64
N LEU A 117 -22.89 -3.79 9.86
CA LEU A 117 -23.37 -4.08 11.21
C LEU A 117 -22.44 -5.06 11.93
N HIS A 118 -21.87 -6.04 11.22
CA HIS A 118 -20.89 -6.94 11.80
C HIS A 118 -19.61 -6.20 12.21
N GLU A 119 -19.08 -5.35 11.34
CA GLU A 119 -17.92 -4.51 11.62
C GLU A 119 -18.18 -3.55 12.79
N LEU A 120 -19.34 -2.88 12.81
CA LEU A 120 -19.73 -1.98 13.90
C LEU A 120 -19.88 -2.70 15.24
N GLY A 121 -20.27 -3.97 15.24
CA GLY A 121 -20.27 -4.81 16.45
C GLY A 121 -18.87 -4.96 17.03
N GLN A 122 -17.87 -5.20 16.18
CA GLN A 122 -16.47 -5.33 16.59
C GLN A 122 -15.87 -3.98 16.99
N VAL A 123 -16.09 -2.94 16.19
CA VAL A 123 -15.61 -1.59 16.46
C VAL A 123 -16.25 -1.00 17.71
N GLY A 124 -17.54 -1.23 17.96
CA GLY A 124 -18.20 -0.83 19.19
C GLY A 124 -17.62 -1.52 20.44
N GLY A 125 -17.13 -2.75 20.29
CA GLY A 125 -16.44 -3.50 21.35
C GLY A 125 -15.14 -2.85 21.84
N ILE A 126 -14.58 -1.90 21.08
CA ILE A 126 -13.40 -1.12 21.49
C ILE A 126 -13.66 -0.36 22.80
N LEU A 127 -14.89 0.14 22.99
CA LEU A 127 -15.29 0.91 24.18
C LEU A 127 -15.30 0.09 25.47
N ALA A 128 -15.27 -1.25 25.37
CA ALA A 128 -15.22 -2.12 26.55
C ALA A 128 -13.82 -2.16 27.20
N TYR A 129 -12.80 -1.61 26.55
CA TYR A 129 -11.40 -1.68 26.99
C TYR A 129 -10.89 -0.29 27.38
N THR A 130 -10.22 -0.21 28.52
CA THR A 130 -9.55 1.02 28.98
C THR A 130 -8.36 1.40 28.09
N VAL A 131 -7.64 0.40 27.57
CA VAL A 131 -6.56 0.58 26.60
C VAL A 131 -6.86 -0.30 25.38
N PRO A 132 -7.58 0.23 24.39
CA PRO A 132 -8.07 -0.56 23.26
C PRO A 132 -6.95 -1.07 22.33
N GLU A 133 -5.78 -0.46 22.33
CA GLU A 133 -4.62 -0.87 21.53
C GLU A 133 -3.99 -2.18 21.99
N ARG A 134 -4.21 -2.57 23.25
CA ARG A 134 -3.76 -3.87 23.80
C ARG A 134 -4.84 -4.94 23.72
N SER A 135 -6.03 -4.58 23.24
CA SER A 135 -7.17 -5.48 23.12
C SER A 135 -7.04 -6.43 21.92
N PRO A 136 -7.83 -7.52 21.87
CA PRO A 136 -7.94 -8.35 20.67
C PRO A 136 -8.47 -7.58 19.44
N LEU A 137 -9.06 -6.39 19.65
CA LEU A 137 -9.56 -5.52 18.59
C LEU A 137 -8.50 -4.52 18.09
N SER A 138 -7.27 -4.60 18.60
CA SER A 138 -6.13 -3.76 18.19
C SER A 138 -5.87 -3.77 16.68
N THR A 139 -6.28 -4.83 15.97
CA THR A 139 -6.22 -4.91 14.50
C THR A 139 -6.90 -3.71 13.82
N TYR A 140 -8.01 -3.22 14.38
CA TYR A 140 -8.73 -2.04 13.89
C TYR A 140 -7.97 -0.73 14.12
N MET A 141 -7.03 -0.71 15.05
CA MET A 141 -6.24 0.46 15.43
C MET A 141 -4.88 0.50 14.74
N THR A 142 -4.61 -0.40 13.79
CA THR A 142 -3.34 -0.42 13.05
C THR A 142 -3.29 0.67 11.97
N GLN A 143 -2.07 1.06 11.60
CA GLN A 143 -1.82 1.98 10.49
C GLN A 143 -2.36 1.41 9.16
N ILE A 144 -2.33 0.09 8.98
CA ILE A 144 -2.83 -0.62 7.79
C ILE A 144 -4.30 -0.24 7.50
N ARG A 145 -5.13 -0.11 8.54
CA ARG A 145 -6.53 0.29 8.34
C ARG A 145 -6.66 1.73 7.85
N ARG A 146 -5.89 2.67 8.43
CA ARG A 146 -5.86 4.08 7.98
C ARG A 146 -5.44 4.18 6.51
N GLU A 147 -4.41 3.43 6.13
CA GLU A 147 -3.94 3.35 4.74
C GLU A 147 -4.99 2.73 3.82
N GLY A 148 -5.68 1.67 4.28
CA GLY A 148 -6.79 1.07 3.55
C GLY A 148 -7.89 2.09 3.24
N VAL A 149 -8.33 2.88 4.23
CA VAL A 149 -9.34 3.93 4.03
C VAL A 149 -8.80 5.07 3.14
N ALA A 150 -7.54 5.48 3.32
CA ALA A 150 -6.92 6.49 2.46
C ALA A 150 -6.89 6.05 0.98
N ASN A 151 -6.45 4.81 0.71
CA ASN A 151 -6.42 4.23 -0.62
C ASN A 151 -7.83 4.15 -1.25
N GLN A 152 -8.88 3.90 -0.44
CA GLN A 152 -10.26 3.94 -0.91
C GLN A 152 -10.68 5.33 -1.36
N ILE A 153 -10.34 6.34 -0.58
CA ILE A 153 -10.65 7.74 -0.90
C ILE A 153 -9.86 8.20 -2.12
N ASP A 154 -8.56 7.89 -2.22
CA ASP A 154 -7.74 8.21 -3.39
C ASP A 154 -8.29 7.54 -4.64
N SER A 155 -8.68 6.27 -4.55
CA SER A 155 -9.33 5.54 -5.64
C SER A 155 -10.65 6.20 -6.06
N ALA A 156 -11.47 6.64 -5.10
CA ALA A 156 -12.73 7.32 -5.39
C ALA A 156 -12.53 8.70 -6.01
N ILE A 157 -11.51 9.45 -5.57
CA ILE A 157 -11.12 10.74 -6.16
C ILE A 157 -10.68 10.53 -7.61
N LEU A 158 -9.78 9.58 -7.86
CA LEU A 158 -9.31 9.26 -9.21
C LEU A 158 -10.47 8.81 -10.11
N TYR A 159 -11.35 7.95 -9.60
CA TYR A 159 -12.55 7.50 -10.31
C TYR A 159 -13.45 8.67 -10.71
N ARG A 160 -13.74 9.59 -9.79
CA ARG A 160 -14.56 10.79 -10.08
C ARG A 160 -13.86 11.78 -11.00
N ALA A 161 -12.53 11.85 -10.97
CA ALA A 161 -11.74 12.68 -11.87
C ALA A 161 -11.55 12.07 -13.26
N GLY A 162 -12.09 10.88 -13.54
CA GLY A 162 -11.89 10.16 -14.80
C GLY A 162 -10.45 9.67 -15.00
N ARG A 163 -9.66 9.62 -13.94
CA ARG A 163 -8.26 9.16 -13.96
C ARG A 163 -8.20 7.67 -13.58
N PRO A 164 -7.24 6.91 -14.13
CA PRO A 164 -7.06 5.51 -13.74
C PRO A 164 -6.63 5.43 -12.27
N THR A 165 -7.27 4.54 -11.50
CA THR A 165 -6.94 4.29 -10.08
C THR A 165 -5.63 3.51 -9.92
N ILE A 166 -5.28 2.71 -10.92
CA ILE A 166 -4.05 1.91 -10.98
C ILE A 166 -3.08 2.55 -11.97
N SER A 167 -1.81 2.61 -11.60
CA SER A 167 -0.77 3.07 -12.51
C SER A 167 -0.56 2.10 -13.67
N ARG A 168 -0.27 2.61 -14.87
CA ARG A 168 -0.02 1.75 -16.06
C ARG A 168 1.13 0.76 -15.81
N ILE A 169 2.15 1.19 -15.08
CA ILE A 169 3.28 0.31 -14.72
C ILE A 169 2.81 -0.84 -13.82
N GLU A 170 1.94 -0.56 -12.85
CA GLU A 170 1.38 -1.58 -11.96
C GLU A 170 0.49 -2.56 -12.73
N LEU A 171 -0.30 -2.06 -13.68
CA LEU A 171 -1.11 -2.91 -14.55
C LEU A 171 -0.23 -3.87 -15.37
N TYR A 172 0.84 -3.35 -15.98
CA TYR A 172 1.76 -4.16 -16.78
C TYR A 172 2.58 -5.14 -15.93
N THR A 173 3.02 -4.75 -14.73
CA THR A 173 3.75 -5.65 -13.83
C THR A 173 2.85 -6.77 -13.33
N ARG A 174 1.61 -6.49 -12.93
CA ARG A 174 0.62 -7.53 -12.55
C ARG A 174 0.32 -8.49 -13.70
N HIS A 175 0.07 -7.95 -14.89
CA HIS A 175 -0.18 -8.76 -16.08
C HIS A 175 1.00 -9.68 -16.39
N THR A 176 2.21 -9.12 -16.40
CA THR A 176 3.44 -9.87 -16.66
C THR A 176 3.69 -10.93 -15.59
N ALA A 177 3.51 -10.60 -14.30
CA ALA A 177 3.63 -11.56 -13.20
C ALA A 177 2.61 -12.71 -13.31
N SER A 178 1.36 -12.41 -13.67
CA SER A 178 0.34 -13.43 -13.91
C SER A 178 0.69 -14.33 -15.09
N LEU A 179 1.18 -13.76 -16.20
CA LEU A 179 1.62 -14.54 -17.35
C LEU A 179 2.80 -15.46 -17.00
N TRP A 180 3.82 -14.94 -16.31
CA TRP A 180 4.95 -15.74 -15.85
C TRP A 180 4.51 -16.85 -14.88
N GLY A 181 3.58 -16.56 -13.96
CA GLY A 181 2.98 -17.57 -13.08
C GLY A 181 2.28 -18.69 -13.86
N MET A 182 1.46 -18.33 -14.86
CA MET A 182 0.78 -19.32 -15.71
C MET A 182 1.76 -20.14 -16.57
N LEU A 183 2.82 -19.51 -17.11
CA LEU A 183 3.85 -20.22 -17.87
C LEU A 183 4.61 -21.21 -17.00
N HIS A 184 4.94 -20.80 -15.77
CA HIS A 184 5.59 -21.67 -14.79
C HIS A 184 4.69 -22.84 -14.40
N GLU A 185 3.41 -22.60 -14.12
CA GLU A 185 2.44 -23.66 -13.77
C GLU A 185 2.26 -24.69 -14.90
N LYS A 186 2.32 -24.24 -16.16
CA LYS A 186 2.25 -25.11 -17.34
C LYS A 186 3.59 -25.70 -17.78
N GLU A 187 4.65 -25.51 -16.98
CA GLU A 187 6.01 -26.00 -17.23
C GLU A 187 6.56 -25.64 -18.62
N PHE A 188 6.21 -24.45 -19.14
CA PHE A 188 6.77 -23.99 -20.41
C PHE A 188 8.27 -23.78 -20.27
N LYS A 189 9.06 -24.59 -20.99
CA LYS A 189 10.51 -24.43 -21.08
C LYS A 189 10.81 -23.13 -21.82
N VAL A 190 11.56 -22.25 -21.18
CA VAL A 190 12.00 -20.99 -21.79
C VAL A 190 12.83 -21.32 -23.05
N PRO A 191 12.55 -20.71 -24.21
CA PRO A 191 13.32 -20.94 -25.42
C PRO A 191 14.81 -20.63 -25.20
N PRO A 192 15.74 -21.32 -25.88
CA PRO A 192 17.15 -21.00 -25.80
C PRO A 192 17.42 -19.57 -26.28
N ARG A 193 18.39 -18.90 -25.64
CA ARG A 193 18.72 -17.47 -25.81
C ARG A 193 19.00 -17.06 -27.27
N ASN A 194 19.42 -18.00 -28.11
CA ASN A 194 19.73 -17.78 -29.52
C ASN A 194 18.50 -17.51 -30.41
N ILE A 195 17.28 -17.72 -29.89
CA ILE A 195 16.02 -17.51 -30.60
C ILE A 195 15.32 -16.22 -30.10
N TRP A 196 15.89 -15.57 -29.08
CA TRP A 196 15.28 -14.36 -28.53
C TRP A 196 15.52 -13.18 -29.48
N PRO A 197 14.55 -12.24 -29.58
CA PRO A 197 14.79 -10.98 -30.28
C PRO A 197 15.95 -10.23 -29.63
N LEU A 198 16.72 -9.49 -30.43
CA LEU A 198 18.00 -8.89 -30.05
C LEU A 198 17.94 -8.01 -28.78
N ASP A 199 16.77 -7.47 -28.44
CA ASP A 199 16.57 -6.58 -27.29
C ASP A 199 15.93 -7.25 -26.06
N ALA A 200 15.65 -8.55 -26.10
CA ALA A 200 15.10 -9.27 -24.95
C ALA A 200 16.21 -9.83 -24.07
N SER A 201 16.31 -9.36 -22.83
CA SER A 201 17.13 -9.94 -21.77
C SER A 201 16.25 -10.35 -20.59
N LEU A 202 16.60 -11.44 -19.90
CA LEU A 202 15.97 -11.74 -18.61
C LEU A 202 16.47 -10.72 -17.58
N PRO A 203 15.60 -10.27 -16.65
CA PRO A 203 16.04 -9.47 -15.53
C PRO A 203 17.17 -10.21 -14.80
N PRO A 204 18.21 -9.52 -14.32
CA PRO A 204 19.34 -10.14 -13.66
C PRO A 204 18.85 -10.91 -12.44
N THR A 205 18.76 -12.23 -12.56
CA THR A 205 18.45 -13.11 -11.45
C THR A 205 19.58 -12.96 -10.44
N ALA A 206 19.25 -12.78 -9.17
CA ALA A 206 20.16 -12.57 -8.04
C ALA A 206 21.17 -13.73 -7.78
N ALA A 207 21.34 -14.65 -8.73
CA ALA A 207 22.29 -15.75 -8.69
C ALA A 207 23.75 -15.33 -8.92
N ARG A 208 24.05 -14.06 -9.25
CA ARG A 208 25.44 -13.59 -9.45
C ARG A 208 26.17 -13.16 -8.16
N LEU A 209 25.54 -13.29 -6.98
CA LEU A 209 26.15 -12.93 -5.69
C LEU A 209 26.74 -14.11 -4.89
N GLN A 210 26.75 -15.34 -5.43
CA GLN A 210 27.23 -16.51 -4.67
C GLN A 210 28.39 -17.32 -5.30
N GLU A 211 28.98 -16.88 -6.42
CA GLU A 211 30.12 -17.59 -7.04
C GLU A 211 31.51 -16.99 -6.74
N ALA A 212 31.61 -16.07 -5.79
CA ALA A 212 32.89 -15.50 -5.35
C ALA A 212 33.21 -15.81 -3.87
N LYS A 213 32.97 -17.05 -3.41
CA LYS A 213 33.53 -17.51 -2.11
C LYS A 213 33.51 -19.03 -1.94
N ALA A 214 34.53 -19.74 -2.44
CA ALA A 214 35.07 -20.94 -1.79
C ALA A 214 36.25 -21.55 -2.59
N SER A 215 37.47 -21.32 -2.11
CA SER A 215 38.52 -22.33 -2.18
C SER A 215 39.19 -22.43 -0.80
N PRO A 216 39.32 -23.62 -0.20
CA PRO A 216 39.84 -23.79 1.16
C PRO A 216 41.38 -23.77 1.20
N PRO A 217 41.98 -23.42 2.35
CA PRO A 217 43.43 -23.33 2.50
C PRO A 217 44.04 -24.72 2.77
N ARG A 218 45.24 -24.95 2.22
CA ARG A 218 46.10 -26.08 2.60
C ARG A 218 47.46 -25.52 3.00
N ASP A 219 47.76 -25.68 4.29
CA ASP A 219 49.00 -25.23 4.93
C ASP A 219 50.19 -26.10 4.53
N SER A 220 51.33 -25.48 4.22
CA SER A 220 52.67 -26.05 4.48
C SER A 220 53.75 -24.96 4.41
N ASN A 221 54.21 -24.53 5.58
CA ASN A 221 55.58 -24.23 5.99
C ASN A 221 56.58 -23.51 5.04
N SER A 222 57.03 -22.35 5.53
CA SER A 222 58.44 -22.07 5.91
C SER A 222 59.50 -21.83 4.82
N LEU A 223 59.89 -20.56 4.59
CA LEU A 223 61.20 -19.93 4.94
C LEU A 223 61.50 -18.66 4.10
N GLU A 224 61.93 -17.62 4.83
CA GLU A 224 62.92 -16.55 4.49
C GLU A 224 62.75 -15.61 3.27
N SER A 225 62.44 -14.36 3.62
CA SER A 225 63.23 -13.12 3.42
C SER A 225 63.69 -12.62 2.04
N ALA A 226 63.42 -11.31 1.84
CA ALA A 226 64.20 -10.26 1.14
C ALA A 226 63.84 -9.85 -0.32
N ILE A 227 62.90 -8.89 -0.44
CA ILE A 227 62.93 -7.55 -1.13
C ILE A 227 64.05 -7.28 -2.19
N PRO A 228 63.90 -6.41 -3.23
CA PRO A 228 62.78 -6.08 -4.16
C PRO A 228 63.24 -5.99 -5.65
N SER A 229 62.35 -5.71 -6.60
CA SER A 229 62.47 -4.58 -7.58
C SER A 229 61.42 -4.65 -8.71
N PRO A 230 61.10 -3.51 -9.37
CA PRO A 230 59.85 -3.29 -10.08
C PRO A 230 60.00 -3.40 -11.61
N LYS A 231 58.93 -3.75 -12.32
CA LYS A 231 58.61 -3.21 -13.66
C LYS A 231 57.28 -3.72 -14.25
N LYS A 232 56.51 -2.73 -14.73
CA LYS A 232 55.68 -2.69 -15.96
C LYS A 232 54.30 -3.38 -16.01
N SER A 233 53.31 -2.47 -16.12
CA SER A 233 52.25 -2.34 -17.14
C SER A 233 51.08 -3.33 -17.18
N ALA A 234 49.88 -2.78 -16.97
CA ALA A 234 48.68 -2.85 -17.82
C ALA A 234 47.48 -2.45 -16.92
N GLN A 235 46.93 -1.24 -17.00
CA GLN A 235 45.83 -0.87 -17.89
C GLN A 235 44.80 -2.00 -18.07
N GLU A 236 43.86 -2.07 -17.12
CA GLU A 236 42.54 -2.65 -17.36
C GLU A 236 41.53 -1.59 -16.91
N LYS A 237 40.92 -0.93 -17.90
CA LYS A 237 39.84 0.03 -17.73
C LYS A 237 38.57 -0.76 -17.98
N ASP A 238 37.95 -1.25 -16.91
CA ASP A 238 36.62 -1.84 -16.97
C ASP A 238 35.67 -0.86 -17.67
N PRO A 239 34.97 -1.25 -18.74
CA PRO A 239 33.89 -0.43 -19.26
C PRO A 239 32.76 -0.51 -18.23
N GLU A 240 32.59 0.56 -17.45
CA GLU A 240 31.34 0.85 -16.77
C GLU A 240 30.22 0.69 -17.82
N GLU A 241 29.42 -0.37 -17.65
CA GLU A 241 28.21 -0.61 -18.41
C GLU A 241 27.25 0.52 -18.05
N ILE A 242 27.34 1.62 -18.79
CA ILE A 242 26.46 2.78 -18.67
C ILE A 242 25.08 2.29 -19.05
N ILE A 243 24.29 1.93 -18.04
CA ILE A 243 22.87 1.67 -18.20
C ILE A 243 22.27 2.97 -18.76
N PRO A 244 21.64 2.95 -19.95
CA PRO A 244 21.03 4.15 -20.50
C PRO A 244 19.97 4.65 -19.53
N ALA A 245 19.86 5.97 -19.40
CA ALA A 245 18.87 6.60 -18.54
C ALA A 245 17.48 6.04 -18.87
N PHE A 246 16.87 5.37 -17.89
CA PHE A 246 15.56 4.78 -18.04
C PHE A 246 14.51 5.89 -18.01
N ASP A 247 14.01 6.26 -19.19
CA ASP A 247 12.96 7.27 -19.32
C ASP A 247 11.57 6.61 -19.39
N LEU A 248 10.82 6.77 -18.30
CA LEU A 248 9.45 6.29 -18.15
C LEU A 248 8.47 6.96 -19.13
N HIS A 249 8.78 8.14 -19.67
CA HIS A 249 7.86 8.87 -20.54
C HIS A 249 7.66 8.18 -21.90
N LEU A 250 8.65 7.44 -22.38
CA LEU A 250 8.59 6.71 -23.67
C LEU A 250 7.52 5.61 -23.69
N PHE A 251 7.15 5.07 -22.52
CA PHE A 251 6.18 3.96 -22.41
C PHE A 251 4.76 4.41 -22.06
N VAL A 252 4.58 5.68 -21.69
CA VAL A 252 3.30 6.20 -21.18
C VAL A 252 2.57 7.06 -22.22
N GLN A 253 3.26 7.58 -23.23
CA GLN A 253 2.62 8.39 -24.28
C GLN A 253 1.63 7.54 -25.10
N PRO A 254 0.37 8.00 -25.25
CA PRO A 254 -0.57 7.36 -26.16
C PRO A 254 -0.04 7.56 -27.59
N LEU A 255 0.05 6.47 -28.35
CA LEU A 255 0.30 6.52 -29.78
C LEU A 255 -0.85 7.34 -30.39
N GLU A 256 -0.61 8.60 -30.78
CA GLU A 256 -1.59 9.35 -31.54
C GLU A 256 -1.83 8.60 -32.85
N ARG A 257 -3.04 8.06 -32.99
CA ARG A 257 -3.47 7.40 -34.21
C ARG A 257 -3.79 8.49 -35.23
N THR A 258 -2.86 8.74 -36.14
CA THR A 258 -3.13 9.39 -37.44
C THR A 258 -4.03 8.52 -38.31
#